data_AF-A0A368GCP4-F1
#
_entry.id   AF-A0A368GCP4-F1
#
_cell.length_a   1.000
_cell.length_b   1.000
_cell.length_c   1.000
_cell.angle_alpha   90.00
_cell.angle_beta   90.00
_cell.angle_gamma   90.00
#
_symmetry.space_group_name_H-M   'P 1'
#
loop_
_entity.id
_entity.type
_entity.pdbx_description
1 polymer ?
#
loop_
_entity_poly.entity_id
_entity_poly.type
_entity_poly.pdbx_seq_one_letter_code
_entity_poly.pdbx_strand_id
1 'polypeptide(L)'
;LDFIDLFCSGTKDQFARDDPAFLVLLAFSLLFSSVFYAVALGLSFWGFIKFFLWVVFIDCIGVGLVVATILWWSSNRFLRKVQDQDVEWGYCFDVHLNAFFPMLILLHVLLPIIYPALVDSPSFFPTALGNTIWFIAAVYYVYITFLGYTGQLCLTSIALFVRFTFF
;
A
#
# COMPACT_ATOMS: atom_id res chain seq x y z
N LEU A 1 -6.64 32.17 -22.47
CA LEU A 1 -6.34 32.13 -21.02
C LEU A 1 -7.44 31.36 -20.26
N ASP A 2 -8.70 31.36 -20.70
CA ASP A 2 -9.79 30.72 -19.92
C ASP A 2 -10.06 29.21 -20.12
N PHE A 3 -9.53 28.52 -21.13
CA PHE A 3 -9.93 27.11 -21.39
C PHE A 3 -8.99 26.06 -20.76
N ILE A 4 -7.68 26.36 -20.71
CA ILE A 4 -6.67 25.45 -20.14
C ILE A 4 -6.58 25.62 -18.61
N ASP A 5 -6.75 26.84 -18.10
CA ASP A 5 -6.87 27.06 -16.65
C ASP A 5 -8.18 26.48 -16.10
N LEU A 6 -9.26 26.37 -16.89
CA LEU A 6 -10.47 25.63 -16.50
C LEU A 6 -10.22 24.11 -16.43
N PHE A 7 -9.40 23.56 -17.33
CA PHE A 7 -9.01 22.15 -17.30
C PHE A 7 -8.05 21.85 -16.14
N CYS A 8 -7.10 22.74 -15.84
CA CYS A 8 -6.18 22.59 -14.70
C CYS A 8 -6.82 22.92 -13.34
N SER A 9 -7.80 23.84 -13.28
CA SER A 9 -8.58 24.10 -12.06
C SER A 9 -9.62 23.02 -11.78
N GLY A 10 -10.13 22.35 -12.82
CA GLY A 10 -10.93 21.12 -12.69
C GLY A 10 -10.11 19.85 -12.41
N THR A 11 -8.78 19.94 -12.35
CA THR A 11 -7.87 18.88 -11.87
C THR A 11 -7.06 19.33 -10.66
N LYS A 12 -7.50 20.41 -9.99
CA LYS A 12 -7.13 20.75 -8.61
C LYS A 12 -8.06 20.10 -7.59
N ASP A 13 -8.95 19.24 -8.06
CA ASP A 13 -9.64 18.28 -7.21
C ASP A 13 -8.65 17.17 -6.87
N GLN A 14 -8.06 17.36 -5.70
CA GLN A 14 -7.51 16.33 -4.81
C GLN A 14 -7.35 14.96 -5.48
N PHE A 15 -6.11 14.52 -5.69
CA PHE A 15 -5.79 13.10 -5.92
C PHE A 15 -6.06 12.25 -4.64
N ALA A 16 -7.00 12.68 -3.79
CA ALA A 16 -7.70 11.81 -2.89
C ALA A 16 -8.62 10.96 -3.76
N ARG A 17 -8.19 9.72 -3.97
CA ARG A 17 -9.02 8.70 -4.60
C ARG A 17 -10.22 8.42 -3.70
N ASP A 18 -11.29 9.18 -3.88
CA ASP A 18 -12.60 9.00 -3.23
C ASP A 18 -13.31 7.75 -3.81
N ASP A 19 -12.59 6.65 -4.01
CA ASP A 19 -13.14 5.36 -4.39
C ASP A 19 -13.46 4.59 -3.10
N PRO A 20 -14.68 4.73 -2.53
CA PRO A 20 -15.07 3.96 -1.34
C PRO A 20 -14.91 2.46 -1.57
N ALA A 21 -14.98 2.01 -2.83
CA ALA A 21 -14.84 0.61 -3.22
C ALA A 21 -13.48 -0.01 -2.83
N PHE A 22 -12.36 0.71 -3.00
CA PHE A 22 -11.04 0.16 -2.65
C PHE A 22 -10.88 0.02 -1.14
N LEU A 23 -11.28 1.05 -0.38
CA LEU A 23 -11.27 1.01 1.09
C LEU A 23 -12.21 -0.07 1.63
N VAL A 24 -13.39 -0.25 1.03
CA VAL A 24 -14.32 -1.33 1.38
C VAL A 24 -13.70 -2.69 1.13
N LEU A 25 -13.03 -2.88 -0.03
CA LEU A 25 -12.37 -4.13 -0.38
C LEU A 25 -11.18 -4.43 0.55
N LEU A 26 -10.41 -3.41 0.91
CA LEU A 26 -9.33 -3.51 1.90
C LEU A 26 -9.88 -3.86 3.29
N ALA A 27 -10.93 -3.18 3.75
CA ALA A 27 -11.58 -3.45 5.03
C ALA A 27 -12.16 -4.86 5.10
N PHE A 28 -12.81 -5.32 4.03
CA PHE A 28 -13.31 -6.69 3.92
C PHE A 28 -12.17 -7.70 3.98
N SER A 29 -11.05 -7.41 3.31
CA SER A 29 -9.87 -8.29 3.30
C SER A 29 -9.17 -8.33 4.65
N LEU A 30 -9.12 -7.21 5.39
CA LEU A 30 -8.63 -7.13 6.77
C LEU A 30 -9.50 -7.96 7.73
N LEU A 31 -10.83 -7.87 7.59
CA LEU A 31 -11.77 -8.69 8.36
C LEU A 31 -11.60 -10.17 8.05
N PHE A 32 -11.60 -10.54 6.77
CA PHE A 32 -11.49 -11.93 6.34
C PHE A 32 -10.17 -12.55 6.78
N SER A 33 -9.06 -11.85 6.59
CA SER A 33 -7.74 -12.32 7.01
C SER A 33 -7.61 -12.44 8.53
N SER A 34 -8.22 -11.55 9.30
CA SER A 34 -8.23 -11.64 10.77
C SER A 34 -9.03 -12.84 11.28
N VAL A 35 -10.16 -13.16 10.62
CA VAL A 35 -10.92 -14.38 10.92
C VAL A 35 -10.08 -15.61 10.57
N PHE A 36 -9.40 -15.60 9.42
CA PHE A 36 -8.56 -16.70 8.97
C PHE A 36 -7.42 -16.99 9.98
N TYR A 37 -6.73 -15.94 10.45
CA TYR A 37 -5.70 -16.05 11.48
C TYR A 37 -6.26 -16.51 12.83
N ALA A 38 -7.43 -16.03 13.24
CA ALA A 38 -8.06 -16.48 14.48
C ALA A 38 -8.41 -17.96 14.46
N VAL A 39 -8.90 -18.47 13.33
CA VAL A 39 -9.15 -19.91 13.14
C VAL A 39 -7.85 -20.70 13.11
N ALA A 40 -6.85 -20.26 12.34
CA ALA A 40 -5.58 -20.96 12.19
C ALA A 40 -4.78 -21.06 13.51
N LEU A 41 -4.86 -20.03 14.36
CA LEU A 41 -4.16 -19.96 15.65
C LEU A 41 -5.01 -20.44 16.84
N GLY A 42 -6.29 -20.76 16.63
CA GLY A 42 -7.23 -21.10 17.71
C GLY A 42 -7.37 -19.98 18.74
N LEU A 43 -7.37 -18.71 18.31
CA LEU A 43 -7.42 -17.56 19.20
C LEU A 43 -8.77 -17.44 19.91
N SER A 44 -8.74 -17.02 21.18
CA SER A 44 -9.95 -16.62 21.91
C SER A 44 -10.57 -15.35 21.30
N PHE A 45 -11.85 -15.09 21.59
CA PHE A 45 -12.56 -13.91 21.09
C PHE A 45 -11.82 -12.59 21.39
N TRP A 46 -11.26 -12.47 22.60
CA TRP A 46 -10.44 -11.31 22.98
C TRP A 46 -9.12 -11.24 22.22
N GLY A 47 -8.50 -12.38 21.96
CA GLY A 47 -7.31 -12.47 21.11
C GLY A 47 -7.58 -12.00 19.67
N PHE A 48 -8.72 -12.42 19.10
CA PHE A 48 -9.18 -11.97 17.79
C PHE A 48 -9.38 -10.44 17.74
N ILE A 49 -10.10 -9.85 18.71
CA ILE A 49 -10.30 -8.39 18.72
C ILE A 49 -8.96 -7.65 18.83
N LYS A 50 -8.06 -8.11 19.72
CA LYS A 50 -6.74 -7.48 19.86
C LYS A 50 -5.93 -7.58 18.58
N PHE A 51 -5.93 -8.74 17.91
CA PHE A 51 -5.24 -8.94 16.64
C PHE A 51 -5.82 -8.06 15.54
N PHE A 52 -7.14 -8.05 15.37
CA PHE A 52 -7.82 -7.22 14.38
C PHE A 52 -7.50 -5.74 14.55
N LEU A 53 -7.61 -5.21 15.79
CA LEU A 53 -7.26 -3.82 16.07
C LEU A 53 -5.78 -3.52 15.82
N TRP A 54 -4.89 -4.46 16.11
CA TRP A 54 -3.46 -4.29 15.83
C TRP A 54 -3.22 -4.16 14.32
N VAL A 55 -3.73 -5.09 13.52
CA VAL A 55 -3.52 -5.08 12.06
C VAL A 55 -4.08 -3.80 11.42
N VAL A 56 -5.25 -3.33 11.87
CA VAL A 56 -5.86 -2.11 11.33
C VAL A 56 -5.10 -0.85 11.77
N PHE A 57 -4.92 -0.65 13.07
CA PHE A 57 -4.40 0.62 13.57
C PHE A 57 -2.89 0.73 13.50
N ILE A 58 -2.17 -0.37 13.77
CA ILE A 58 -0.71 -0.35 13.80
C ILE A 58 -0.16 -0.64 12.40
N ASP A 59 -0.53 -1.77 11.79
CA ASP A 59 0.11 -2.21 10.55
C ASP A 59 -0.41 -1.45 9.32
N CYS A 60 -1.71 -1.20 9.22
CA CYS A 60 -2.25 -0.45 8.07
C CYS A 60 -2.14 1.07 8.26
N ILE A 61 -2.63 1.61 9.37
CA ILE A 61 -2.61 3.08 9.58
C ILE A 61 -1.24 3.54 10.08
N GLY A 62 -0.74 3.00 11.19
CA GLY A 62 0.48 3.47 11.84
C GLY A 62 1.71 3.40 10.93
N VAL A 63 2.01 2.21 10.39
CA VAL A 63 3.12 2.04 9.43
C VAL A 63 2.87 2.86 8.17
N GLY A 64 1.63 2.93 7.69
CA GLY A 64 1.25 3.73 6.53
C GLY A 64 1.56 5.21 6.69
N LEU A 65 1.24 5.81 7.82
CA LEU A 65 1.56 7.22 8.12
C LEU A 65 3.07 7.47 8.13
N VAL A 66 3.85 6.55 8.72
CA VAL A 66 5.31 6.65 8.78
C VAL A 66 5.91 6.55 7.38
N VAL A 67 5.50 5.53 6.60
CA VAL A 67 6.01 5.31 5.24
C VAL A 67 5.61 6.47 4.33
N ALA A 68 4.35 6.92 4.37
CA ALA A 68 3.89 8.05 3.59
C ALA A 68 4.72 9.31 3.88
N THR A 69 5.01 9.59 5.15
CA THR A 69 5.80 10.75 5.56
C THR A 69 7.25 10.67 5.09
N ILE A 70 7.89 9.50 5.21
CA ILE A 70 9.28 9.30 4.74
C ILE A 70 9.37 9.45 3.22
N LEU A 71 8.43 8.83 2.49
CA LEU A 71 8.44 8.85 1.04
C LEU A 71 8.07 10.23 0.50
N TRP A 72 7.10 10.92 1.10
CA TRP A 72 6.76 12.30 0.78
C TRP A 72 7.95 13.24 0.97
N TRP A 73 8.65 13.11 2.10
CA TRP A 73 9.85 13.91 2.36
C TRP A 73 10.95 13.59 1.33
N SER A 74 11.16 12.31 1.04
CA SER A 74 12.18 11.85 0.09
C SER A 74 11.87 12.28 -1.35
N SER A 75 10.61 12.20 -1.78
CA SER A 75 10.19 12.59 -3.13
C SER A 75 10.34 14.08 -3.36
N ASN A 76 9.90 14.91 -2.41
CA ASN A 76 9.99 16.36 -2.53
C ASN A 76 11.45 16.86 -2.43
N ARG A 77 12.33 16.12 -1.75
CA ARG A 77 13.74 16.47 -1.64
C ARG A 77 14.58 16.02 -2.85
N PHE A 78 14.37 14.80 -3.34
CA PHE A 78 15.27 14.17 -4.32
C PHE A 78 14.68 13.96 -5.71
N LEU A 79 13.36 13.80 -5.84
CA LEU A 79 12.71 13.46 -7.13
C LEU A 79 12.11 14.67 -7.85
N ARG A 80 12.20 15.86 -7.26
CA ARG A 80 11.60 17.09 -7.81
C ARG A 80 12.38 17.56 -9.05
N LYS A 81 11.81 17.32 -10.24
CA LYS A 81 12.35 17.83 -11.53
C LYS A 81 11.88 19.25 -11.86
N VAL A 82 10.71 19.68 -11.37
CA VAL A 82 10.09 20.98 -11.65
C VAL A 82 9.57 21.58 -10.33
N GLN A 83 9.79 22.88 -10.10
CA GLN A 83 9.47 23.54 -8.82
C GLN A 83 7.97 23.58 -8.46
N ASP A 84 7.07 23.45 -9.44
CA ASP A 84 5.61 23.51 -9.26
C ASP A 84 4.91 22.13 -9.17
N GLN A 85 5.67 21.03 -9.05
CA GLN A 85 5.13 19.66 -9.01
C GLN A 85 5.57 18.95 -7.72
N ASP A 86 5.03 19.38 -6.58
CA ASP A 86 5.24 18.70 -5.30
C ASP A 86 4.34 17.46 -5.20
N VAL A 87 4.85 16.38 -4.61
CA VAL A 87 4.07 15.15 -4.39
C VAL A 87 3.16 15.37 -3.19
N GLU A 88 1.88 15.09 -3.37
CA GLU A 88 0.89 15.16 -2.30
C GLU A 88 1.11 14.06 -1.26
N TRP A 89 0.98 14.37 0.02
CA TRP A 89 1.12 13.37 1.08
C TRP A 89 0.04 12.28 0.98
N GLY A 90 -1.19 12.65 0.58
CA GLY A 90 -2.30 11.71 0.37
C GLY A 90 -1.99 10.68 -0.72
N TYR A 91 -1.26 11.09 -1.77
CA TYR A 91 -0.78 10.17 -2.80
C TYR A 91 0.21 9.14 -2.22
N CYS A 92 1.15 9.58 -1.37
CA CYS A 92 2.10 8.67 -0.72
C CYS A 92 1.40 7.63 0.17
N PHE A 93 0.33 8.04 0.86
CA PHE A 93 -0.50 7.15 1.66
C PHE A 93 -1.32 6.18 0.79
N ASP A 94 -1.88 6.62 -0.33
CA ASP A 94 -2.58 5.74 -1.28
C ASP A 94 -1.65 4.68 -1.88
N VAL A 95 -0.43 5.07 -2.26
CA VAL A 95 0.61 4.12 -2.73
C VAL A 95 0.92 3.08 -1.65
N HIS A 96 0.98 3.46 -0.38
CA HIS A 96 1.14 2.52 0.73
C HIS A 96 -0.05 1.55 0.80
N LEU A 97 -1.30 2.03 0.77
CA LEU A 97 -2.47 1.16 0.85
C LEU A 97 -2.53 0.18 -0.33
N ASN A 98 -2.20 0.64 -1.54
CA ASN A 98 -2.13 -0.18 -2.75
C ASN A 98 -1.02 -1.25 -2.67
N ALA A 99 0.14 -0.92 -2.10
CA ALA A 99 1.23 -1.88 -1.89
C ALA A 99 0.93 -2.85 -0.73
N PHE A 100 0.20 -2.39 0.29
CA PHE A 100 -0.17 -3.17 1.46
C PHE A 100 -1.19 -4.26 1.12
N PHE A 101 -2.13 -4.01 0.21
CA PHE A 101 -3.17 -4.98 -0.13
C PHE A 101 -2.61 -6.34 -0.64
N PRO A 102 -1.72 -6.41 -1.66
CA PRO A 102 -1.10 -7.67 -2.07
C PRO A 102 -0.24 -8.30 -0.97
N MET A 103 0.47 -7.47 -0.20
CA MET A 103 1.29 -7.94 0.91
C MET A 103 0.42 -8.63 1.99
N LEU A 104 -0.75 -8.04 2.30
CA LEU A 104 -1.73 -8.60 3.22
C LEU A 104 -2.24 -9.95 2.74
N ILE A 105 -2.55 -10.11 1.45
CA ILE A 105 -2.99 -11.41 0.91
C ILE A 105 -1.88 -12.47 1.06
N LEU A 106 -0.64 -12.14 0.72
CA LEU A 106 0.48 -13.09 0.85
C LEU A 106 0.74 -13.48 2.31
N LEU A 107 0.78 -12.51 3.22
CA LEU A 107 1.14 -12.76 4.62
C LEU A 107 -0.03 -13.25 5.46
N HIS A 108 -1.26 -12.78 5.22
CA HIS A 108 -2.40 -13.06 6.09
C HIS A 108 -3.42 -14.05 5.52
N VAL A 109 -3.24 -14.49 4.28
CA VAL A 109 -4.03 -15.61 3.73
C VAL A 109 -3.16 -16.85 3.53
N LEU A 110 -1.99 -16.74 2.89
CA LEU A 110 -1.15 -17.92 2.63
C LEU A 110 -0.43 -18.43 3.88
N LEU A 111 0.16 -17.54 4.68
CA LEU A 111 0.95 -17.94 5.85
C LEU A 111 0.15 -18.74 6.90
N PRO A 112 -1.10 -18.36 7.26
CA PRO A 112 -1.92 -19.15 8.17
C PRO A 112 -2.27 -20.56 7.67
N ILE A 113 -2.31 -20.80 6.35
CA ILE A 113 -2.53 -22.14 5.79
C ILE A 113 -1.35 -23.05 6.12
N ILE A 114 -0.13 -22.49 6.11
CA ILE A 114 1.11 -23.22 6.33
C ILE A 114 1.47 -23.24 7.82
N TYR A 115 0.93 -22.31 8.62
CA TYR A 115 1.22 -22.17 10.05
C TYR A 115 1.05 -23.46 10.89
N PRO A 116 -0.01 -24.27 10.73
CA PRO A 116 -0.15 -25.54 11.43
C PRO A 116 0.97 -26.55 11.12
N ALA A 117 1.58 -26.46 9.93
CA ALA A 117 2.73 -27.27 9.56
C ALA A 117 4.07 -26.69 10.05
N LEU A 118 4.12 -25.37 10.36
CA LEU A 118 5.32 -24.66 10.81
C LEU A 118 5.60 -24.78 12.31
N VAL A 119 4.57 -24.69 13.17
CA VAL A 119 4.80 -24.49 14.61
C VAL A 119 5.24 -25.75 15.34
N ASP A 120 4.73 -26.91 14.96
CA ASP A 120 5.00 -28.16 15.69
C ASP A 120 6.12 -29.00 15.06
N SER A 121 6.68 -28.57 13.92
CA SER A 121 7.75 -29.31 13.26
C SER A 121 9.10 -28.57 13.37
N PRO A 122 10.17 -29.18 13.94
CA PRO A 122 11.52 -28.61 13.93
C PRO A 122 12.17 -28.68 12.53
N SER A 123 11.36 -28.77 11.48
CA SER A 123 11.81 -29.07 10.13
C SER A 123 12.18 -27.80 9.38
N PHE A 124 13.29 -27.90 8.63
CA PHE A 124 13.85 -26.76 7.88
C PHE A 124 12.90 -26.23 6.80
N PHE A 125 12.20 -27.12 6.10
CA PHE A 125 11.36 -26.79 4.94
C PHE A 125 10.22 -25.80 5.24
N PRO A 126 9.34 -26.02 6.22
CA PRO A 126 8.26 -25.07 6.51
C PRO A 126 8.79 -23.72 6.98
N THR A 127 9.86 -23.70 7.78
CA THR A 127 10.51 -22.44 8.19
C THR A 127 11.10 -21.68 6.99
N ALA A 128 11.79 -22.38 6.08
CA ALA A 128 12.33 -21.79 4.86
C ALA A 128 11.24 -21.26 3.92
N LEU A 129 10.12 -21.98 3.80
CA LEU A 129 8.96 -21.54 3.02
C LEU A 129 8.33 -20.27 3.61
N GLY A 130 8.12 -20.22 4.94
CA GLY A 130 7.61 -19.03 5.63
C GLY A 130 8.51 -17.80 5.40
N ASN A 131 9.82 -17.95 5.55
CA ASN A 131 10.79 -16.88 5.29
C ASN A 131 10.78 -16.43 3.82
N THR A 132 10.62 -17.37 2.88
CA THR A 132 10.54 -17.07 1.44
C THR A 132 9.29 -16.26 1.12
N ILE A 133 8.13 -16.62 1.67
CA ILE A 133 6.88 -15.86 1.48
C ILE A 133 7.02 -14.46 2.08
N TRP A 134 7.62 -14.34 3.26
CA TRP A 134 7.86 -13.04 3.89
C TRP A 134 8.78 -12.16 3.04
N PHE A 135 9.87 -12.73 2.53
CA PHE A 135 10.79 -12.02 1.63
C PHE A 135 10.09 -11.60 0.33
N ILE A 136 9.31 -12.48 -0.28
CA ILE A 136 8.53 -12.18 -1.49
C ILE A 136 7.54 -11.05 -1.21
N ALA A 137 6.81 -11.09 -0.08
CA ALA A 137 5.87 -10.04 0.30
C ALA A 137 6.57 -8.68 0.49
N ALA A 138 7.75 -8.67 1.12
CA ALA A 138 8.55 -7.45 1.27
C ALA A 138 9.02 -6.89 -0.09
N VAL A 139 9.51 -7.76 -0.98
CA VAL A 139 9.92 -7.37 -2.34
C VAL A 139 8.74 -6.81 -3.13
N TYR A 140 7.58 -7.47 -3.08
CA TYR A 140 6.36 -6.99 -3.73
C TYR A 140 5.94 -5.61 -3.22
N TYR A 141 5.96 -5.42 -1.91
CA TYR A 141 5.61 -4.13 -1.31
C TYR A 141 6.53 -3.01 -1.80
N VAL A 142 7.85 -3.24 -1.77
CA VAL A 142 8.83 -2.26 -2.29
C VAL A 142 8.63 -2.01 -3.79
N TYR A 143 8.37 -3.06 -4.57
CA TYR A 143 8.15 -2.97 -6.01
C TYR A 143 6.91 -2.15 -6.36
N ILE A 144 5.75 -2.43 -5.75
CA ILE A 144 4.51 -1.69 -5.99
C ILE A 144 4.65 -0.24 -5.53
N THR A 145 5.32 0.00 -4.40
CA THR A 145 5.64 1.34 -3.94
C THR A 145 6.44 2.09 -5.01
N PHE A 146 7.53 1.50 -5.52
CA PHE A 146 8.35 2.10 -6.57
C PHE A 146 7.60 2.35 -7.88
N LEU A 147 6.76 1.39 -8.29
CA LEU A 147 5.90 1.52 -9.48
C LEU A 147 4.94 2.70 -9.34
N GLY A 148 4.35 2.89 -8.15
CA GLY A 148 3.49 4.03 -7.84
C GLY A 148 4.19 5.36 -8.10
N TYR A 149 5.38 5.58 -7.54
CA TYR A 149 6.10 6.85 -7.78
C TYR A 149 6.55 7.03 -9.23
N THR A 150 6.93 5.94 -9.91
CA THR A 150 7.34 6.00 -11.32
C THR A 150 6.19 6.34 -12.25
N GLY A 151 5.00 5.79 -11.99
CA GLY A 151 3.77 6.10 -12.74
C GLY A 151 3.43 7.58 -12.73
N GLN A 152 3.47 8.22 -11.55
CA GLN A 152 3.21 9.65 -11.41
C GLN A 152 4.22 10.50 -12.19
N LEU A 153 5.52 10.18 -12.07
CA LEU A 153 6.58 10.91 -12.78
C LEU A 153 6.47 10.78 -14.31
N CYS A 154 6.00 9.64 -14.80
CA CYS A 154 5.77 9.40 -16.23
C CYS A 154 4.56 10.20 -16.74
N LEU A 155 3.44 10.20 -16.02
CA LEU A 155 2.24 10.96 -16.37
C LEU A 155 2.52 12.47 -16.45
N THR A 156 3.26 13.03 -15.48
CA THR A 156 3.69 14.44 -15.53
C THR A 156 4.54 14.73 -16.77
N SER A 157 5.45 13.82 -17.13
CA SER A 157 6.32 14.00 -18.31
C SER A 157 5.53 14.00 -19.62
N ILE A 158 4.53 13.13 -19.74
CA ILE A 158 3.62 13.07 -20.90
C ILE A 158 2.76 14.34 -20.95
N ALA A 159 2.21 14.79 -19.83
CA ALA A 159 1.41 16.02 -19.76
C ALA A 159 2.21 17.26 -20.18
N LEU A 160 3.49 17.35 -19.78
CA LEU A 160 4.41 18.40 -20.22
C LEU A 160 4.73 18.31 -21.71
N PHE A 161 4.97 17.12 -22.26
CA PHE A 161 5.24 16.93 -23.69
C PHE A 161 4.05 17.34 -24.56
N VAL A 162 2.82 16.96 -24.17
CA VAL A 162 1.60 17.38 -24.85
C VAL A 162 1.45 18.91 -24.78
N ARG A 163 1.67 19.52 -23.62
CA ARG A 163 1.61 20.98 -23.47
C ARG A 163 2.63 21.73 -24.33
N PHE A 164 3.80 21.14 -24.58
CA PHE A 164 4.83 21.69 -25.49
C PHE A 164 4.53 21.48 -26.97
N THR A 165 3.76 20.46 -27.34
CA THR A 165 3.42 20.15 -28.74
C THR A 165 2.21 20.95 -29.23
N PHE A 166 1.36 21.42 -28.30
CA PHE A 166 0.17 22.24 -28.58
C PHE A 166 0.39 23.76 -28.36
N PHE A 167 1.64 24.19 -28.25
CA PHE A 167 2.08 25.60 -28.29
C PHE A 167 3.09 25.78 -29.43
#